data_AF-A0A917RKX1-F1
#
_entry.id   AF-A0A917RKX1-F1
#
_cell.length_a   1.000
_cell.length_b   1.000
_cell.length_c   1.000
_cell.angle_alpha   90.00
_cell.angle_beta   90.00
_cell.angle_gamma   90.00
#
_symmetry.space_group_name_H-M   'P 1'
#
loop_
_entity.id
_entity.type
_entity.pdbx_description
1 polymer ?
#
loop_
_entity_poly.entity_id
_entity_poly.type
_entity_poly.pdbx_seq_one_letter_code
_entity_poly.pdbx_strand_id
1 'polypeptide(L)'
;MAGGSSEPGRSVTSRVLAILAAFDADHAELTLTDIARRGGLALPTAHRLVRELEAARMLVRDAQGRFHVGHRLWELGQLAPRRLLEVAHPWMQELYAGTGENVHLAVRDGMEVLYVHKVYGRHAVPIVSRVGGRLPMHPTGVGKVLLAYEAGWFVTSYLSRELERPTPHTITEPGRLARELAAVRAQGHAYTYEEMTLGSCSAAAPIIPASSAAFGNAAGSMRSTSAAGSTYAAASGQAAGSGNGAGHLGEAAATGTSREHPAEAGGDIGDRPIAALGIVLSSHRARELPRLVEPLLAAAREIARAYGAATAAPPVTPAR
;
A
#
# COMPACT_ATOMS: atom_id res chain seq x y z
N MET A 1 -10.12 40.00 -18.17
CA MET A 1 -9.12 40.26 -17.10
C MET A 1 -8.84 38.96 -16.38
N ALA A 2 -7.57 38.60 -16.33
CA ALA A 2 -7.03 37.27 -16.06
C ALA A 2 -7.24 36.75 -14.63
N GLY A 3 -7.21 35.43 -14.48
CA GLY A 3 -7.18 34.76 -13.18
C GLY A 3 -6.90 33.26 -13.22
N GLY A 4 -6.22 32.76 -14.26
CA GLY A 4 -5.69 31.40 -14.28
C GLY A 4 -4.45 31.34 -13.38
N SER A 5 -4.64 30.96 -12.12
CA SER A 5 -3.52 30.73 -11.21
C SER A 5 -3.20 29.24 -11.13
N SER A 6 -2.22 28.84 -11.92
CA SER A 6 -1.55 27.54 -11.86
C SER A 6 -0.53 27.54 -10.71
N GLU A 7 -1.02 27.68 -9.47
CA GLU A 7 -0.28 27.25 -8.28
C GLU A 7 -0.87 25.91 -7.81
N PRO A 8 -0.04 24.88 -7.56
CA PRO A 8 -0.50 23.66 -6.89
C PRO A 8 -1.10 24.03 -5.53
N GLY A 9 -2.43 23.97 -5.40
CA GLY A 9 -3.17 24.40 -4.20
C GLY A 9 -4.41 25.28 -4.43
N ARG A 10 -4.65 25.81 -5.64
CA ARG A 10 -5.75 26.80 -5.87
C ARG A 10 -7.02 26.26 -6.52
N SER A 11 -7.06 25.03 -7.01
CA SER A 11 -8.27 24.48 -7.64
C SER A 11 -9.38 24.22 -6.61
N VAL A 12 -10.65 24.17 -7.03
CA VAL A 12 -11.75 23.77 -6.14
C VAL A 12 -11.51 22.37 -5.59
N THR A 13 -11.05 21.44 -6.44
CA THR A 13 -10.72 20.06 -6.06
C THR A 13 -9.66 20.00 -4.96
N SER A 14 -8.57 20.77 -5.08
CA SER A 14 -7.51 20.79 -4.06
C SER A 14 -8.03 21.29 -2.71
N ARG A 15 -8.92 22.28 -2.70
CA ARG A 15 -9.53 22.79 -1.46
C ARG A 15 -10.49 21.79 -0.83
N VAL A 16 -11.25 21.05 -1.63
CA VAL A 16 -12.09 19.94 -1.14
C VAL A 16 -11.22 18.85 -0.52
N LEU A 17 -10.13 18.45 -1.18
CA LEU A 17 -9.18 17.48 -0.63
C LEU A 17 -8.54 17.99 0.67
N ALA A 18 -8.21 19.28 0.76
CA ALA A 18 -7.69 19.89 1.99
C ALA A 18 -8.71 19.87 3.14
N ILE A 19 -10.01 20.06 2.85
CA ILE A 19 -11.09 19.92 3.85
C ILE A 19 -11.16 18.48 4.36
N LEU A 20 -11.13 17.48 3.47
CA LEU A 20 -11.17 16.08 3.86
C LEU A 20 -9.91 15.66 4.63
N ALA A 21 -8.75 16.16 4.23
CA ALA A 21 -7.47 15.93 4.90
C ALA A 21 -7.33 16.65 6.26
N ALA A 22 -8.24 17.57 6.59
CA ALA A 22 -8.26 18.20 7.90
C ALA A 22 -8.69 17.23 9.01
N PHE A 23 -9.33 16.11 8.70
CA PHE A 23 -9.75 15.10 9.68
C PHE A 23 -8.67 14.05 9.86
N ASP A 24 -8.39 13.66 11.11
CA ASP A 24 -7.44 12.59 11.45
C ASP A 24 -7.85 11.84 12.74
N ALA A 25 -6.92 11.08 13.32
CA ALA A 25 -7.17 10.29 14.55
C ALA A 25 -7.53 11.15 15.75
N ASP A 26 -6.80 12.24 15.91
CA ASP A 26 -6.85 13.10 17.09
C ASP A 26 -7.94 14.16 16.91
N HIS A 27 -8.49 14.27 15.71
CA HIS A 27 -9.44 15.30 15.31
C HIS A 27 -10.53 14.72 14.39
N ALA A 28 -11.22 13.70 14.88
CA ALA A 28 -12.32 13.07 14.15
C ALA A 28 -13.56 13.99 14.04
N GLU A 29 -13.69 14.96 14.96
CA GLU A 29 -14.77 15.94 15.01
C GLU A 29 -14.18 17.35 15.01
N LEU A 30 -14.63 18.21 14.09
CA LEU A 30 -14.07 19.55 13.90
C LEU A 30 -15.15 20.62 13.76
N THR A 31 -14.92 21.81 14.30
CA THR A 31 -15.76 22.96 13.95
C THR A 31 -15.44 23.45 12.53
N LEU A 32 -16.33 24.26 11.94
CA LEU A 32 -16.04 24.89 10.65
C LEU A 32 -14.76 25.75 10.68
N THR A 33 -14.53 26.44 11.80
CA THR A 33 -13.33 27.26 12.01
C THR A 33 -12.07 26.39 12.04
N ASP A 34 -12.14 25.21 12.68
CA ASP A 34 -11.03 24.27 12.67
C ASP A 34 -10.74 23.72 11.28
N ILE A 35 -11.78 23.34 10.53
CA ILE A 35 -11.64 22.89 9.13
C ILE A 35 -10.97 23.97 8.29
N ALA A 36 -11.42 25.23 8.40
CA ALA A 36 -10.85 26.34 7.67
C ALA A 36 -9.37 26.56 8.01
N ARG A 37 -9.05 26.59 9.31
CA ARG A 37 -7.68 26.77 9.81
C ARG A 37 -6.75 25.66 9.33
N ARG A 38 -7.17 24.40 9.48
CA ARG A 38 -6.37 23.22 9.14
C ARG A 38 -6.22 23.00 7.65
N GLY A 39 -7.26 23.28 6.87
CA GLY A 39 -7.22 23.23 5.41
C GLY A 39 -6.50 24.43 4.78
N GLY A 40 -6.06 25.42 5.56
CA GLY A 40 -5.44 26.65 5.04
C GLY A 40 -6.41 27.48 4.18
N LEU A 41 -7.70 27.48 4.51
CA LEU A 41 -8.77 28.10 3.73
C LEU A 41 -9.35 29.32 4.45
N ALA A 42 -9.72 30.34 3.68
CA ALA A 42 -10.56 31.43 4.19
C ALA A 42 -11.94 30.87 4.61
N LEU A 43 -12.44 31.32 5.76
CA LEU A 43 -13.67 30.80 6.37
C LEU A 43 -14.89 30.81 5.43
N PRO A 44 -15.16 31.86 4.62
CA PRO A 44 -16.27 31.82 3.66
C PRO A 44 -16.12 30.74 2.59
N THR A 45 -14.88 30.43 2.18
CA THR A 45 -14.60 29.37 1.20
C THR A 45 -14.83 28.00 1.81
N ALA A 46 -14.33 27.76 3.03
CA ALA A 46 -14.57 26.54 3.77
C ALA A 46 -16.08 26.32 3.99
N HIS A 47 -16.81 27.36 4.41
CA HIS A 47 -18.26 27.30 4.63
C HIS A 47 -19.01 26.80 3.38
N ARG A 48 -18.76 27.40 2.21
CA ARG A 48 -19.42 27.01 0.96
C ARG A 48 -19.14 25.55 0.61
N LEU A 49 -17.87 25.14 0.64
CA LEU A 49 -17.46 23.78 0.26
C LEU A 49 -17.94 22.72 1.27
N VAL A 50 -17.89 23.01 2.57
CA VAL A 50 -18.41 22.11 3.60
C VAL A 50 -19.91 21.88 3.43
N ARG A 51 -20.70 22.91 3.07
CA ARG A 51 -22.13 22.74 2.76
C ARG A 51 -22.38 21.83 1.55
N GLU A 52 -21.55 21.93 0.52
CA GLU A 52 -21.63 21.02 -0.64
C GLU A 52 -21.29 19.57 -0.24
N LEU A 53 -20.27 19.37 0.59
CA LEU A 53 -19.90 18.06 1.12
C LEU A 53 -20.96 17.48 2.06
N GLU A 54 -21.62 18.31 2.86
CA GLU A 54 -22.75 17.93 3.71
C GLU A 54 -23.95 17.49 2.87
N ALA A 55 -24.32 18.27 1.84
CA ALA A 55 -25.37 17.89 0.89
C ALA A 55 -25.05 16.57 0.16
N ALA A 56 -23.78 16.29 -0.10
CA ALA A 56 -23.30 15.03 -0.67
C ALA A 56 -23.19 13.87 0.34
N ARG A 57 -23.55 14.07 1.62
CA ARG A 57 -23.38 13.11 2.74
C ARG A 57 -21.92 12.70 3.00
N MET A 58 -20.95 13.48 2.51
CA MET A 58 -19.52 13.24 2.73
C MET A 58 -19.05 13.81 4.07
N LEU A 59 -19.69 14.86 4.56
CA LEU A 59 -19.56 15.36 5.93
C LEU A 59 -20.93 15.35 6.59
N VAL A 60 -20.97 15.20 7.91
CA VAL A 60 -22.19 15.28 8.71
C VAL A 60 -21.95 16.23 9.86
N ARG A 61 -22.93 17.09 10.13
CA ARG A 61 -22.89 18.03 11.25
C ARG A 61 -23.70 17.47 12.42
N ASP A 62 -23.09 17.42 13.60
CA ASP A 62 -23.76 17.04 14.84
C ASP A 62 -24.61 18.19 15.42
N ALA A 63 -25.32 17.91 16.51
CA ALA A 63 -26.18 18.89 17.19
C ALA A 63 -25.39 20.06 17.80
N GLN A 64 -24.11 19.84 18.11
CA GLN A 64 -23.16 20.82 18.66
C GLN A 64 -22.51 21.67 17.55
N GLY A 65 -22.84 21.38 16.28
CA GLY A 65 -22.35 22.09 15.12
C GLY A 65 -20.96 21.67 14.67
N ARG A 66 -20.41 20.56 15.19
CA ARG A 66 -19.16 19.96 14.73
C ARG A 66 -19.41 19.03 13.57
N PHE A 67 -18.45 18.95 12.67
CA PHE A 67 -18.48 18.09 11.50
C PHE A 67 -17.65 16.84 11.76
N HIS A 68 -18.09 15.72 11.20
CA HIS A 68 -17.33 14.48 11.10
C HIS A 68 -17.50 13.86 9.70
N VAL A 69 -16.65 12.88 9.38
CA VAL A 69 -16.69 12.15 8.11
C VAL A 69 -18.01 11.39 7.99
N GLY A 70 -18.77 11.69 6.92
CA GLY A 70 -20.05 11.06 6.65
C GLY A 70 -19.94 9.70 5.96
N HIS A 71 -21.01 8.90 6.03
CA HIS A 71 -21.03 7.53 5.50
C HIS A 71 -20.78 7.44 3.99
N ARG A 72 -20.98 8.50 3.20
CA ARG A 72 -20.76 8.44 1.75
C ARG A 72 -19.31 8.08 1.40
N LEU A 73 -18.35 8.58 2.16
CA LEU A 73 -16.94 8.26 1.93
C LEU A 73 -16.63 6.80 2.29
N TRP A 74 -17.29 6.28 3.33
CA TRP A 74 -17.22 4.86 3.66
C TRP A 74 -17.84 3.99 2.56
N GLU A 75 -19.05 4.29 2.09
CA GLU A 75 -19.72 3.59 0.98
C GLU A 75 -18.80 3.49 -0.25
N LEU A 76 -18.14 4.59 -0.62
CA LEU A 76 -17.20 4.61 -1.75
C LEU A 76 -15.93 3.80 -1.47
N GLY A 77 -15.37 3.89 -0.27
CA GLY A 77 -14.23 3.08 0.16
C GLY A 77 -14.54 1.58 0.19
N GLN A 78 -15.81 1.20 0.38
CA GLN A 78 -16.26 -0.20 0.26
C GLN A 78 -16.18 -0.75 -1.16
N LEU A 79 -16.14 0.10 -2.18
CA LEU A 79 -15.98 -0.30 -3.59
C LEU A 79 -14.53 -0.55 -4.00
N ALA A 80 -13.55 -0.14 -3.19
CA ALA A 80 -12.15 -0.42 -3.47
C ALA A 80 -11.89 -1.95 -3.46
N PRO A 81 -11.00 -2.48 -4.32
CA PRO A 81 -10.71 -3.91 -4.35
C PRO A 81 -10.29 -4.46 -2.98
N ARG A 82 -11.03 -5.45 -2.45
CA ARG A 82 -10.80 -6.04 -1.11
C ARG A 82 -10.24 -7.44 -1.12
N ARG A 83 -9.89 -7.98 -2.30
CA ARG A 83 -9.48 -9.38 -2.46
C ARG A 83 -8.39 -9.80 -1.47
N LEU A 84 -7.37 -8.94 -1.28
CA LEU A 84 -6.31 -9.23 -0.31
C LEU A 84 -6.85 -9.29 1.13
N LEU A 85 -7.75 -8.38 1.52
CA LEU A 85 -8.33 -8.35 2.86
C LEU A 85 -9.20 -9.60 3.12
N GLU A 86 -10.04 -9.95 2.15
CA GLU A 86 -10.94 -11.11 2.22
C GLU A 86 -10.14 -12.41 2.33
N VAL A 87 -9.10 -12.56 1.50
CA VAL A 87 -8.21 -13.71 1.53
C VAL A 87 -7.36 -13.75 2.81
N ALA A 88 -6.86 -12.61 3.27
CA ALA A 88 -5.96 -12.57 4.42
C ALA A 88 -6.67 -12.82 5.75
N HIS A 89 -7.94 -12.43 5.86
CA HIS A 89 -8.64 -12.40 7.14
C HIS A 89 -8.67 -13.75 7.89
N PRO A 90 -9.00 -14.90 7.26
CA PRO A 90 -9.01 -16.19 7.96
C PRO A 90 -7.63 -16.56 8.53
N TRP A 91 -6.57 -16.38 7.75
CA TRP A 91 -5.20 -16.67 8.19
C TRP A 91 -4.72 -15.74 9.29
N MET A 92 -5.12 -14.47 9.27
CA MET A 92 -4.86 -13.54 10.36
C MET A 92 -5.59 -13.94 11.65
N GLN A 93 -6.81 -14.48 11.56
CA GLN A 93 -7.56 -15.00 12.70
C GLN A 93 -6.89 -16.24 13.29
N GLU A 94 -6.45 -17.18 12.46
CA GLU A 94 -5.72 -18.36 12.91
C GLU A 94 -4.39 -17.99 13.59
N LEU A 95 -3.64 -17.06 12.99
CA LEU A 95 -2.39 -16.57 13.57
C LEU A 95 -2.63 -15.88 14.92
N TYR A 96 -3.69 -15.07 15.02
CA TYR A 96 -4.10 -14.47 16.29
C TYR A 96 -4.50 -15.53 17.31
N ALA A 97 -5.29 -16.53 16.93
CA ALA A 97 -5.74 -17.60 17.82
C ALA A 97 -4.56 -18.46 18.33
N GLY A 98 -3.55 -18.71 17.50
CA GLY A 98 -2.37 -19.48 17.86
C GLY A 98 -1.34 -18.72 18.70
N THR A 99 -1.29 -17.38 18.59
CA THR A 99 -0.25 -16.56 19.24
C THR A 99 -0.77 -15.70 20.39
N GLY A 100 -2.04 -15.31 20.35
CA GLY A 100 -2.64 -14.33 21.27
C GLY A 100 -2.20 -12.88 21.02
N GLU A 101 -1.41 -12.62 19.97
CA GLU A 101 -0.78 -11.32 19.73
C GLU A 101 -1.48 -10.52 18.64
N ASN A 102 -1.31 -9.18 18.64
CA ASN A 102 -1.89 -8.34 17.58
C ASN A 102 -1.33 -8.72 16.21
N VAL A 103 -2.21 -8.96 15.23
CA VAL A 103 -1.83 -9.26 13.84
C VAL A 103 -2.25 -8.09 12.94
N HIS A 104 -1.33 -7.61 12.10
CA HIS A 104 -1.54 -6.53 11.16
C HIS A 104 -1.27 -6.93 9.74
N LEU A 105 -2.03 -6.33 8.83
CA LEU A 105 -1.75 -6.34 7.41
C LEU A 105 -1.50 -4.91 6.94
N ALA A 106 -0.36 -4.70 6.31
CA ALA A 106 0.02 -3.39 5.78
C ALA A 106 0.48 -3.49 4.33
N VAL A 107 0.25 -2.41 3.58
CA VAL A 107 0.71 -2.23 2.20
C VAL A 107 1.63 -1.01 2.13
N ARG A 108 2.48 -0.95 1.11
CA ARG A 108 3.23 0.27 0.82
C ARG A 108 2.31 1.27 0.14
N ASP A 109 2.33 2.50 0.62
CA ASP A 109 1.67 3.62 -0.04
C ASP A 109 2.64 4.81 -0.07
N GLY A 110 3.18 5.07 -1.26
CA GLY A 110 4.29 6.01 -1.42
C GLY A 110 5.50 5.61 -0.59
N MET A 111 5.85 6.47 0.38
CA MET A 111 7.01 6.38 1.27
C MET A 111 6.65 5.94 2.70
N GLU A 112 5.44 5.41 2.89
CA GLU A 112 4.91 5.01 4.19
C GLU A 112 4.25 3.64 4.10
N VAL A 113 3.98 3.05 5.26
CA VAL A 113 3.10 1.88 5.37
C VAL A 113 1.68 2.32 5.67
N LEU A 114 0.71 1.79 4.93
CA LEU A 114 -0.71 1.93 5.21
C LEU A 114 -1.23 0.63 5.84
N TYR A 115 -1.77 0.73 7.05
CA TYR A 115 -2.39 -0.41 7.74
C TYR A 115 -3.80 -0.63 7.18
N VAL A 116 -4.01 -1.74 6.49
CA VAL A 116 -5.26 -2.04 5.79
C VAL A 116 -6.13 -3.03 6.56
N HIS A 117 -5.55 -3.84 7.44
CA HIS A 117 -6.30 -4.73 8.33
C HIS A 117 -5.61 -4.99 9.65
N LYS A 118 -6.41 -5.41 10.64
CA LYS A 118 -5.94 -5.74 11.98
C LYS A 118 -6.84 -6.78 12.64
N VAL A 119 -6.24 -7.78 13.28
CA VAL A 119 -6.89 -8.72 14.20
C VAL A 119 -6.23 -8.56 15.57
N TYR A 120 -7.04 -8.30 16.59
CA TYR A 120 -6.60 -8.02 17.95
C TYR A 120 -7.68 -8.40 18.95
N GLY A 121 -7.30 -8.53 20.22
CA GLY A 121 -8.26 -8.74 21.30
C GLY A 121 -7.82 -8.10 22.61
N ARG A 122 -8.63 -8.31 23.66
CA ARG A 122 -8.54 -7.57 24.93
C ARG A 122 -7.21 -7.73 25.66
N HIS A 123 -6.48 -8.82 25.43
CA HIS A 123 -5.21 -9.13 26.09
C HIS A 123 -3.99 -8.67 25.28
N ALA A 124 -4.19 -8.21 24.04
CA ALA A 124 -3.12 -7.79 23.17
C ALA A 124 -2.63 -6.39 23.56
N VAL A 125 -1.33 -6.12 23.37
CA VAL A 125 -0.74 -4.83 23.78
C VAL A 125 -1.40 -3.64 23.07
N PRO A 126 -1.57 -2.49 23.76
CA PRO A 126 -1.92 -1.24 23.11
C PRO A 126 -0.87 -0.86 22.08
N ILE A 127 -1.32 -0.43 20.91
CA ILE A 127 -0.46 -0.17 19.74
C ILE A 127 -1.00 1.03 18.99
N VAL A 128 -0.08 1.84 18.47
CA VAL A 128 -0.39 3.08 17.74
C VAL A 128 -1.02 2.79 16.36
N SER A 129 -0.80 1.60 15.80
CA SER A 129 -1.35 1.23 14.50
C SER A 129 -2.87 1.03 14.54
N ARG A 130 -3.54 1.74 13.63
CA ARG A 130 -4.98 1.67 13.36
C ARG A 130 -5.23 1.37 11.89
N VAL A 131 -6.35 0.72 11.57
CA VAL A 131 -6.78 0.55 10.18
C VAL A 131 -7.02 1.93 9.56
N GLY A 132 -6.47 2.16 8.37
CA GLY A 132 -6.43 3.47 7.71
C GLY A 132 -5.33 4.42 8.22
N GLY A 133 -4.56 4.01 9.23
CA GLY A 133 -3.40 4.75 9.72
C GLY A 133 -2.16 4.52 8.88
N ARG A 134 -1.30 5.54 8.83
CA ARG A 134 -0.01 5.51 8.11
C ARG A 134 1.12 5.68 9.11
N LEU A 135 2.21 4.94 8.93
CA LEU A 135 3.44 5.07 9.72
C LEU A 135 4.68 5.08 8.81
N PRO A 136 5.82 5.62 9.26
CA PRO A 136 7.08 5.49 8.52
C PRO A 136 7.46 4.03 8.32
N MET A 137 8.17 3.72 7.22
CA MET A 137 8.53 2.34 6.90
C MET A 137 9.66 1.81 7.80
N HIS A 138 10.66 2.65 8.09
CA HIS A 138 11.90 2.23 8.73
C HIS A 138 11.82 1.80 10.21
N PRO A 139 10.93 2.34 11.07
CA PRO A 139 10.79 1.91 12.46
C PRO A 139 9.78 0.77 12.63
N THR A 140 9.12 0.33 11.56
CA THR A 140 8.06 -0.70 11.62
C THR A 140 8.53 -2.00 10.98
N GLY A 141 8.19 -3.15 11.57
CA GLY A 141 8.59 -4.46 11.02
C GLY A 141 8.03 -4.67 9.62
N VAL A 142 6.73 -4.39 9.44
CA VAL A 142 6.05 -4.46 8.14
C VAL A 142 6.66 -3.50 7.12
N GLY A 143 7.10 -2.32 7.56
CA GLY A 143 7.73 -1.34 6.68
C GLY A 143 9.15 -1.71 6.29
N LYS A 144 9.96 -2.27 7.20
CA LYS A 144 11.27 -2.83 6.87
C LYS A 144 11.14 -3.97 5.85
N VAL A 145 10.17 -4.86 6.02
CA VAL A 145 9.86 -5.91 5.04
C VAL A 145 9.52 -5.29 3.69
N LEU A 146 8.56 -4.36 3.63
CA LEU A 146 8.18 -3.76 2.35
C LEU A 146 9.34 -3.02 1.69
N LEU A 147 10.13 -2.27 2.47
CA LEU A 147 11.28 -1.50 1.98
C LEU A 147 12.42 -2.39 1.49
N ALA A 148 12.65 -3.56 2.11
CA ALA A 148 13.74 -4.48 1.75
C ALA A 148 13.58 -5.12 0.37
N TYR A 149 12.35 -5.18 -0.16
CA TYR A 149 12.02 -5.76 -1.46
C TYR A 149 11.78 -4.70 -2.55
N GLU A 150 11.92 -3.41 -2.23
CA GLU A 150 11.83 -2.36 -3.24
C GLU A 150 13.10 -2.29 -4.09
N ALA A 151 12.96 -1.63 -5.25
CA ALA A 151 14.08 -1.39 -6.14
C ALA A 151 15.16 -0.53 -5.45
N GLY A 152 16.43 -0.74 -5.83
CA GLY A 152 17.56 -0.05 -5.21
C GLY A 152 17.43 1.48 -5.22
N TRP A 153 16.91 2.05 -6.31
CA TRP A 153 16.67 3.49 -6.42
C TRP A 153 15.65 4.00 -5.39
N PHE A 154 14.61 3.21 -5.10
CA PHE A 154 13.59 3.58 -4.13
C PHE A 154 14.18 3.54 -2.72
N VAL A 155 14.92 2.48 -2.39
CA VAL A 155 15.62 2.35 -1.11
C VAL A 155 16.59 3.52 -0.94
N THR A 156 17.42 3.83 -1.94
CA THR A 156 18.32 4.99 -1.89
C THR A 156 17.58 6.31 -1.66
N SER A 157 16.47 6.54 -2.40
CA SER A 157 15.65 7.74 -2.24
C SER A 157 14.97 7.83 -0.88
N TYR A 158 14.59 6.69 -0.29
CA TYR A 158 14.01 6.66 1.04
C TYR A 158 15.08 6.99 2.10
N LEU A 159 16.26 6.38 1.99
CA LEU A 159 17.38 6.54 2.93
C LEU A 159 18.04 7.93 2.87
N SER A 160 17.86 8.69 1.78
CA SER A 160 18.39 10.05 1.65
C SER A 160 17.55 11.11 2.35
N ARG A 161 16.38 10.74 2.89
CA ARG A 161 15.49 11.66 3.61
C ARG A 161 15.94 11.83 5.05
N GLU A 162 15.46 12.88 5.69
CA GLU A 162 15.47 12.96 7.14
C GLU A 162 14.50 11.91 7.71
N LEU A 163 15.04 10.94 8.44
CA LEU A 163 14.27 9.84 9.02
C LEU A 163 13.81 10.23 10.42
N GLU A 164 12.49 10.16 10.63
CA GLU A 164 11.89 10.36 11.96
C GLU A 164 12.51 9.43 12.99
N ARG A 165 12.67 9.90 14.23
CA ARG A 165 13.18 9.11 15.34
C ARG A 165 12.15 9.04 16.48
N PRO A 166 11.07 8.25 16.34
CA PRO A 166 10.03 8.16 17.38
C PRO A 166 10.58 7.66 18.72
N THR A 167 11.64 6.86 18.72
CA THR A 167 12.26 6.35 19.95
C THR A 167 13.80 6.39 19.88
N PRO A 168 14.51 6.27 21.02
CA PRO A 168 15.95 6.13 21.02
C PRO A 168 16.47 4.90 20.24
N HIS A 169 15.64 3.86 20.06
CA HIS A 169 16.00 2.60 19.40
C HIS A 169 15.83 2.64 17.88
N THR A 170 15.09 3.62 17.34
CA THR A 170 14.85 3.74 15.91
C THR A 170 16.16 3.83 15.12
N ILE A 171 16.30 2.97 14.10
CA ILE A 171 17.45 3.01 13.18
C ILE A 171 17.24 4.15 12.17
N THR A 172 18.04 5.21 12.29
CA THR A 172 17.99 6.38 11.38
C THR A 172 19.25 6.53 10.54
N GLU A 173 20.34 5.80 10.85
CA GLU A 173 21.57 5.90 10.08
C GLU A 173 21.45 5.13 8.74
N PRO A 174 21.62 5.78 7.57
CA PRO A 174 21.37 5.15 6.27
C PRO A 174 22.14 3.84 6.05
N GLY A 175 23.44 3.80 6.41
CA GLY A 175 24.26 2.60 6.26
C GLY A 175 23.92 1.47 7.23
N ARG A 176 23.36 1.80 8.41
CA ARG A 176 22.86 0.78 9.35
C ARG A 176 21.53 0.22 8.86
N LEU A 177 20.61 1.09 8.44
CA LEU A 177 19.33 0.69 7.89
C LEU A 177 19.48 -0.12 6.60
N ALA A 178 20.38 0.26 5.69
CA ALA A 178 20.64 -0.51 4.48
C ALA A 178 21.11 -1.94 4.77
N ARG A 179 21.98 -2.14 5.77
CA ARG A 179 22.42 -3.47 6.20
C ARG A 179 21.29 -4.28 6.82
N GLU A 180 20.45 -3.63 7.64
CA GLU A 180 19.25 -4.24 8.20
C GLU A 180 18.30 -4.72 7.09
N LEU A 181 18.01 -3.88 6.09
CA LEU A 181 17.14 -4.24 4.97
C LEU A 181 17.72 -5.39 4.14
N ALA A 182 19.04 -5.43 3.94
CA ALA A 182 19.69 -6.56 3.28
C ALA A 182 19.53 -7.86 4.08
N ALA A 183 19.64 -7.80 5.42
CA ALA A 183 19.40 -8.95 6.29
C ALA A 183 17.94 -9.41 6.22
N VAL A 184 16.98 -8.47 6.26
CA VAL A 184 15.54 -8.75 6.10
C VAL A 184 15.26 -9.48 4.79
N ARG A 185 15.86 -9.02 3.69
CA ARG A 185 15.71 -9.67 2.37
C ARG A 185 16.29 -11.10 2.37
N ALA A 186 17.46 -11.31 2.99
CA ALA A 186 18.09 -12.61 3.06
C ALA A 186 17.34 -13.60 3.98
N GLN A 187 16.73 -13.11 5.06
CA GLN A 187 16.04 -13.92 6.06
C GLN A 187 14.54 -14.12 5.76
N GLY A 188 13.96 -13.30 4.89
CA GLY A 188 12.54 -13.33 4.56
C GLY A 188 11.62 -12.77 5.66
N HIS A 189 12.15 -12.16 6.71
CA HIS A 189 11.39 -11.55 7.79
C HIS A 189 12.15 -10.39 8.43
N ALA A 190 11.45 -9.54 9.17
CA ALA A 190 12.04 -8.46 9.95
C ALA A 190 11.64 -8.54 11.41
N TYR A 191 12.51 -8.02 12.28
CA TYR A 191 12.17 -7.70 13.66
C TYR A 191 12.26 -6.20 13.89
N THR A 192 11.49 -5.71 14.86
CA THR A 192 11.71 -4.40 15.46
C THR A 192 11.63 -4.49 16.96
N TYR A 193 12.52 -3.78 17.64
CA TYR A 193 12.59 -3.73 19.10
C TYR A 193 12.40 -2.28 19.56
N GLU A 194 11.18 -1.94 19.95
CA GLU A 194 10.83 -0.62 20.49
C GLU A 194 11.18 0.56 19.57
N GLU A 195 11.22 0.33 18.25
CA GLU A 195 11.66 1.33 17.26
C GLU A 195 10.58 2.35 16.91
N MET A 196 9.31 1.95 16.90
CA MET A 196 8.17 2.85 16.65
C MET A 196 7.52 3.33 17.95
N THR A 197 7.46 2.46 18.96
CA THR A 197 6.78 2.71 20.22
C THR A 197 7.52 1.95 21.33
N LEU A 198 7.89 2.66 22.39
CA LEU A 198 8.45 2.03 23.60
C LEU A 198 7.43 1.03 24.19
N GLY A 199 7.90 -0.11 24.69
CA GLY A 199 7.05 -1.18 25.19
C GLY A 199 6.56 -2.16 24.10
N SER A 200 6.89 -1.95 22.82
CA SER A 200 6.37 -2.74 21.70
C SER A 200 7.48 -3.32 20.83
N CYS A 201 7.37 -4.61 20.53
CA CYS A 201 8.23 -5.29 19.56
C CYS A 201 7.38 -5.91 18.44
N SER A 202 7.98 -6.18 17.28
CA SER A 202 7.26 -6.82 16.17
C SER A 202 8.11 -7.79 15.39
N ALA A 203 7.46 -8.77 14.77
CA ALA A 203 7.98 -9.59 13.68
C ALA A 203 7.11 -9.35 12.44
N ALA A 204 7.70 -9.34 11.25
CA ALA A 204 6.96 -9.17 10.01
C ALA A 204 7.49 -10.07 8.88
N ALA A 205 6.60 -10.46 7.97
CA ALA A 205 6.90 -11.29 6.81
C ALA A 205 6.24 -10.72 5.53
N PRO A 206 6.88 -10.88 4.36
CA PRO A 206 6.35 -10.43 3.08
C PRO A 206 5.26 -11.38 2.57
N ILE A 207 4.25 -10.83 1.90
CA ILE A 207 3.26 -11.58 1.13
C ILE A 207 3.60 -11.38 -0.34
N ILE A 208 4.25 -12.38 -0.93
CA ILE A 208 4.74 -12.35 -2.32
C ILE A 208 3.88 -13.34 -3.13
N PRO A 209 2.99 -12.86 -4.02
CA PRO A 209 2.21 -13.74 -4.87
C PRO A 209 3.14 -14.52 -5.80
N ALA A 210 2.81 -15.79 -6.05
CA ALA A 210 3.51 -16.54 -7.09
C ALA A 210 3.32 -15.84 -8.45
N SER A 211 4.42 -15.62 -9.18
CA SER A 211 4.33 -15.07 -10.53
C SER A 211 3.48 -16.00 -11.42
N SER A 212 2.57 -15.41 -12.20
CA SER A 212 1.71 -16.16 -13.12
C SER A 212 2.49 -16.92 -14.20
N ALA A 213 3.79 -16.60 -14.39
CA ALA A 213 4.70 -17.34 -15.28
C ALA A 213 4.93 -18.79 -14.84
N ALA A 214 4.80 -19.12 -13.55
CA ALA A 214 4.94 -20.49 -13.07
C ALA A 214 3.71 -21.38 -13.38
N PHE A 215 2.53 -20.77 -13.57
CA PHE A 215 1.31 -21.51 -13.91
C PHE A 215 1.18 -21.80 -15.41
N GLY A 216 1.95 -21.12 -16.26
CA GLY A 216 2.02 -21.39 -17.71
C GLY A 216 2.85 -22.61 -18.10
N ASN A 217 3.73 -23.10 -17.22
CA ASN A 217 4.66 -24.20 -17.52
C ASN A 217 4.32 -25.53 -16.82
N ALA A 218 3.21 -25.60 -16.08
CA ALA A 218 2.72 -26.84 -15.47
C ALA A 218 1.66 -27.58 -16.31
N ALA A 219 1.41 -27.15 -17.55
CA ALA A 219 0.60 -27.85 -18.54
C ALA A 219 1.50 -28.37 -19.68
N GLY A 220 2.48 -29.22 -19.35
CA GLY A 220 3.49 -29.66 -20.32
C GLY A 220 4.34 -30.84 -19.88
N SER A 221 3.77 -31.80 -19.14
CA SER A 221 4.37 -33.14 -19.02
C SER A 221 3.27 -34.19 -19.09
N MET A 222 2.55 -34.19 -20.21
CA MET A 222 1.85 -35.38 -20.66
C MET A 222 2.69 -35.96 -21.80
N ARG A 223 3.16 -37.18 -21.56
CA ARG A 223 4.02 -37.95 -22.46
C ARG A 223 3.40 -37.98 -23.84
N SER A 224 4.19 -37.61 -24.84
CA SER A 224 3.89 -37.85 -26.24
C SER A 224 3.70 -39.35 -26.46
N THR A 225 2.46 -39.77 -26.70
CA THR A 225 2.18 -40.96 -27.51
C THR A 225 1.54 -40.49 -28.80
N SER A 226 2.28 -40.75 -29.88
CA SER A 226 1.93 -40.49 -31.27
C SER A 226 0.60 -41.13 -31.68
N ALA A 227 -0.27 -40.36 -32.33
CA ALA A 227 -1.15 -40.83 -33.40
C ALA A 227 -1.62 -39.64 -34.25
N ALA A 228 -1.77 -39.90 -35.53
CA ALA A 228 -1.77 -38.95 -36.64
C ALA A 228 -3.16 -38.42 -37.05
N GLY A 229 -3.14 -37.37 -37.87
CA GLY A 229 -4.22 -36.91 -38.76
C GLY A 229 -5.17 -35.90 -38.10
N SER A 230 -5.67 -34.85 -38.74
CA SER A 230 -5.57 -34.34 -40.10
C SER A 230 -6.22 -32.94 -40.09
N THR A 231 -5.64 -32.00 -40.85
CA THR A 231 -6.28 -30.87 -41.56
C THR A 231 -7.38 -30.05 -40.88
N TYR A 232 -7.17 -28.73 -40.77
CA TYR A 232 -7.91 -27.74 -41.57
C TYR A 232 -7.13 -26.42 -41.64
N ALA A 233 -7.00 -25.90 -42.85
CA ALA A 233 -6.42 -24.61 -43.21
C ALA A 233 -7.55 -23.63 -43.58
N ALA A 234 -7.40 -22.36 -43.18
CA ALA A 234 -7.93 -21.16 -43.86
C ALA A 234 -7.35 -19.94 -43.09
N ALA A 235 -6.33 -19.24 -43.57
CA ALA A 235 -6.27 -18.33 -44.73
C ALA A 235 -6.55 -16.86 -44.35
N SER A 236 -5.47 -16.06 -44.49
CA SER A 236 -5.38 -14.66 -44.96
C SER A 236 -5.97 -13.51 -44.09
N GLY A 237 -5.34 -12.34 -43.97
CA GLY A 237 -4.26 -11.78 -44.78
C GLY A 237 -3.52 -10.60 -44.12
N GLN A 238 -2.33 -10.34 -44.69
CA GLN A 238 -1.42 -9.24 -44.38
C GLN A 238 -1.83 -7.96 -45.10
N ALA A 239 -1.45 -6.81 -44.54
CA ALA A 239 -1.04 -5.64 -45.32
C ALA A 239 0.03 -4.85 -44.56
N ALA A 240 1.19 -4.71 -45.21
CA ALA A 240 2.31 -3.88 -44.82
C ALA A 240 2.21 -2.49 -45.49
N GLY A 241 2.83 -1.47 -44.89
CA GLY A 241 3.00 -0.15 -45.48
C GLY A 241 4.20 0.58 -44.87
N SER A 242 5.27 0.69 -45.65
CA SER A 242 6.55 1.38 -45.38
C SER A 242 6.50 2.84 -45.85
N GLY A 243 7.28 3.73 -45.22
CA GLY A 243 7.52 5.09 -45.71
C GLY A 243 8.55 5.86 -44.88
N ASN A 244 9.63 6.28 -45.53
CA ASN A 244 10.91 6.80 -45.00
C ASN A 244 11.03 8.32 -45.27
N GLY A 245 11.88 9.07 -44.56
CA GLY A 245 12.46 10.33 -45.06
C GLY A 245 12.57 11.52 -44.09
N ALA A 246 13.80 12.02 -43.93
CA ALA A 246 14.26 13.05 -42.98
C ALA A 246 14.30 14.49 -43.57
N GLY A 247 14.43 15.50 -42.69
CA GLY A 247 14.83 16.88 -43.04
C GLY A 247 14.77 17.86 -41.86
N HIS A 248 15.87 18.59 -41.61
CA HIS A 248 16.24 19.31 -40.38
C HIS A 248 16.01 20.84 -40.42
N LEU A 249 16.31 21.49 -39.27
CA LEU A 249 16.46 22.93 -38.95
C LEU A 249 15.17 23.61 -38.42
N GLY A 250 15.08 24.21 -37.23
CA GLY A 250 16.03 24.49 -36.14
C GLY A 250 15.70 25.87 -35.55
N GLU A 251 15.12 25.95 -34.34
CA GLU A 251 15.23 27.13 -33.46
C GLU A 251 14.81 26.82 -32.02
N ALA A 252 15.56 27.40 -31.08
CA ALA A 252 15.60 27.04 -29.67
C ALA A 252 14.46 27.68 -28.85
N ALA A 253 13.76 26.86 -28.06
CA ALA A 253 12.93 27.33 -26.96
C ALA A 253 12.94 26.29 -25.83
N ALA A 254 13.30 26.73 -24.62
CA ALA A 254 13.44 25.92 -23.42
C ALA A 254 12.10 25.32 -22.99
N THR A 255 11.91 24.05 -23.33
CA THR A 255 10.79 23.21 -22.90
C THR A 255 11.11 22.51 -21.58
N GLY A 256 10.27 22.75 -20.58
CA GLY A 256 10.30 22.05 -19.30
C GLY A 256 10.15 20.55 -19.51
N THR A 257 11.16 19.80 -19.07
CA THR A 257 11.13 18.34 -19.05
C THR A 257 10.12 17.91 -18.00
N SER A 258 8.92 17.56 -18.48
CA SER A 258 8.16 16.44 -17.93
C SER A 258 9.14 15.27 -17.78
N ARG A 259 9.52 14.93 -16.55
CA ARG A 259 10.26 13.70 -16.29
C ARG A 259 9.30 12.54 -16.53
N GLU A 260 9.26 12.11 -17.79
CA GLU A 260 8.96 10.72 -18.13
C GLU A 260 9.83 9.84 -17.23
N HIS A 261 9.17 9.02 -16.41
CA HIS A 261 9.87 7.93 -15.74
C HIS A 261 10.49 7.07 -16.84
N PRO A 262 11.80 6.80 -16.80
CA PRO A 262 12.38 5.87 -17.76
C PRO A 262 11.68 4.53 -17.58
N ALA A 263 11.19 4.00 -18.71
CA ALA A 263 10.65 2.66 -18.81
C ALA A 263 11.54 1.70 -18.02
N GLU A 264 10.95 1.06 -17.01
CA GLU A 264 11.64 0.19 -16.08
C GLU A 264 12.39 -0.91 -16.86
N ALA A 265 13.72 -0.86 -16.76
CA ALA A 265 14.58 -1.94 -17.18
C ALA A 265 14.32 -3.15 -16.25
N GLY A 266 13.48 -4.08 -16.73
CA GLY A 266 13.48 -5.51 -16.43
C GLY A 266 13.97 -5.97 -15.05
N GLY A 267 13.45 -5.39 -13.96
CA GLY A 267 13.55 -5.98 -12.63
C GLY A 267 12.43 -7.01 -12.46
N ASP A 268 12.77 -8.23 -12.05
CA ASP A 268 11.82 -9.32 -11.84
C ASP A 268 10.67 -8.88 -10.90
N ILE A 269 9.51 -8.62 -11.48
CA ILE A 269 8.27 -8.26 -10.75
C ILE A 269 7.83 -9.42 -9.83
N GLY A 270 8.40 -10.63 -10.03
CA GLY A 270 8.06 -11.85 -9.29
C GLY A 270 8.31 -11.81 -7.79
N ASP A 271 9.26 -11.00 -7.31
CA ASP A 271 9.68 -11.00 -5.90
C ASP A 271 9.11 -9.85 -5.06
N ARG A 272 8.36 -8.90 -5.65
CA ARG A 272 7.87 -7.74 -4.88
C ARG A 272 6.64 -8.12 -4.03
N PRO A 273 6.66 -7.90 -2.70
CA PRO A 273 5.50 -8.16 -1.87
C PRO A 273 4.36 -7.22 -2.22
N ILE A 274 3.14 -7.77 -2.26
CA ILE A 274 1.92 -6.96 -2.36
C ILE A 274 1.49 -6.37 -1.02
N ALA A 275 1.97 -6.96 0.08
CA ALA A 275 1.70 -6.58 1.45
C ALA A 275 2.72 -7.20 2.40
N ALA A 276 2.70 -6.77 3.65
CA ALA A 276 3.42 -7.42 4.75
C ALA A 276 2.45 -7.76 5.88
N LEU A 277 2.64 -8.95 6.43
CA LEU A 277 1.96 -9.45 7.62
C LEU A 277 2.86 -9.21 8.83
N GLY A 278 2.31 -8.72 9.94
CA GLY A 278 3.09 -8.47 11.15
C GLY A 278 2.40 -8.92 12.42
N ILE A 279 3.18 -9.40 13.39
CA ILE A 279 2.75 -9.67 14.76
C ILE A 279 3.38 -8.61 15.67
N VAL A 280 2.59 -8.07 16.60
CA VAL A 280 3.05 -7.09 17.58
C VAL A 280 2.72 -7.56 19.00
N LEU A 281 3.74 -7.57 19.86
CA LEU A 281 3.71 -8.01 21.24
C LEU A 281 4.44 -7.03 22.17
N SER A 282 4.30 -7.22 23.48
CA SER A 282 5.02 -6.42 24.50
C SER A 282 6.52 -6.65 24.44
N SER A 283 7.32 -5.60 24.67
CA SER A 283 8.78 -5.73 24.78
C SER A 283 9.21 -6.64 25.95
N HIS A 284 8.40 -6.80 26.99
CA HIS A 284 8.63 -7.79 28.05
C HIS A 284 8.65 -9.24 27.54
N ARG A 285 7.97 -9.51 26.41
CA ARG A 285 7.91 -10.81 25.75
C ARG A 285 8.78 -10.88 24.48
N ALA A 286 9.68 -9.92 24.27
CA ALA A 286 10.53 -9.87 23.08
C ALA A 286 11.34 -11.14 22.82
N ARG A 287 11.66 -11.92 23.86
CA ARG A 287 12.34 -13.23 23.75
C ARG A 287 11.52 -14.29 23.01
N GLU A 288 10.22 -14.08 22.87
CA GLU A 288 9.31 -15.00 22.19
C GLU A 288 9.24 -14.76 20.68
N LEU A 289 9.69 -13.60 20.19
CA LEU A 289 9.66 -13.22 18.77
C LEU A 289 10.18 -14.32 17.82
N PRO A 290 11.33 -14.98 18.08
CA PRO A 290 11.82 -16.02 17.18
C PRO A 290 10.86 -17.21 17.02
N ARG A 291 10.06 -17.52 18.05
CA ARG A 291 9.07 -18.61 17.99
C ARG A 291 7.85 -18.26 17.14
N LEU A 292 7.61 -16.97 16.93
CA LEU A 292 6.45 -16.47 16.16
C LEU A 292 6.74 -16.38 14.66
N VAL A 293 8.00 -16.45 14.24
CA VAL A 293 8.38 -16.28 12.83
C VAL A 293 7.91 -17.42 11.94
N GLU A 294 8.02 -18.67 12.37
CA GLU A 294 7.55 -19.80 11.57
C GLU A 294 6.02 -19.75 11.34
N PRO A 295 5.17 -19.57 12.36
CA PRO A 295 3.74 -19.35 12.16
C PRO A 295 3.43 -18.16 11.24
N LEU A 296 4.16 -17.05 11.41
CA LEU A 296 4.01 -15.84 10.60
C LEU A 296 4.34 -16.08 9.13
N LEU A 297 5.46 -16.73 8.83
CA LEU A 297 5.88 -17.09 7.47
C LEU A 297 4.95 -18.12 6.83
N ALA A 298 4.43 -19.07 7.62
CA ALA A 298 3.41 -20.00 7.15
C ALA A 298 2.14 -19.25 6.72
N ALA A 299 1.60 -18.40 7.60
CA ALA A 299 0.42 -17.59 7.28
C ALA A 299 0.63 -16.68 6.06
N ALA A 300 1.78 -16.00 5.95
CA ALA A 300 2.10 -15.14 4.82
C ALA A 300 2.12 -15.90 3.49
N ARG A 301 2.67 -17.14 3.47
CA ARG A 301 2.66 -18.02 2.30
C ARG A 301 1.25 -18.45 1.92
N GLU A 302 0.41 -18.81 2.89
CA GLU A 302 -0.98 -19.19 2.62
C GLU A 302 -1.80 -18.05 2.03
N ILE A 303 -1.64 -16.84 2.58
CA ILE A 303 -2.28 -15.65 2.04
C ILE A 303 -1.83 -15.40 0.61
N ALA A 304 -0.52 -15.50 0.33
CA ALA A 304 0.01 -15.35 -1.02
C ALA A 304 -0.56 -16.38 -2.00
N ARG A 305 -0.65 -17.66 -1.60
CA ARG A 305 -1.23 -18.73 -2.41
C ARG A 305 -2.71 -18.48 -2.71
N ALA A 306 -3.49 -18.19 -1.68
CA ALA A 306 -4.92 -17.95 -1.82
C ALA A 306 -5.19 -16.68 -2.64
N TYR A 307 -4.34 -15.65 -2.54
CA TYR A 307 -4.46 -14.44 -3.34
C TYR A 307 -4.15 -14.71 -4.82
N GLY A 308 -3.11 -15.49 -5.11
CA GLY A 308 -2.80 -15.96 -6.47
C GLY A 308 -3.95 -16.76 -7.09
N ALA A 309 -4.54 -17.69 -6.33
CA ALA A 309 -5.70 -18.46 -6.80
C ALA A 309 -6.93 -17.58 -7.08
N ALA A 310 -7.22 -16.63 -6.19
CA ALA A 310 -8.35 -15.70 -6.33
C ALA A 310 -8.17 -14.69 -7.47
N THR A 311 -6.94 -14.43 -7.91
CA THR A 311 -6.64 -13.52 -9.02
C THR A 311 -6.53 -14.23 -10.37
N ALA A 312 -6.21 -15.54 -10.38
CA ALA A 312 -6.19 -16.37 -11.58
C ALA A 312 -7.59 -16.81 -12.06
N ALA A 313 -8.60 -16.82 -11.17
CA ALA A 313 -9.96 -17.19 -11.54
C ALA A 313 -10.60 -16.13 -12.47
N PRO A 314 -11.24 -16.54 -13.59
CA PRO A 314 -11.95 -15.60 -14.45
C PRO A 314 -13.05 -14.87 -13.66
N PRO A 315 -13.34 -13.60 -13.95
CA PRO A 315 -14.40 -12.88 -13.26
C PRO A 315 -15.71 -13.65 -13.43
N VAL A 316 -16.29 -14.06 -12.30
CA VAL A 316 -17.62 -14.65 -12.29
C VAL A 316 -18.58 -13.55 -12.72
N THR A 317 -19.04 -13.63 -13.97
CA THR A 317 -20.11 -12.76 -14.45
C THR A 317 -21.33 -13.03 -13.58
N PRO A 318 -21.88 -12.04 -12.86
CA PRO A 318 -23.11 -12.26 -12.13
C PRO A 318 -24.20 -12.64 -13.14
N ALA A 319 -24.88 -13.76 -12.89
CA ALA A 319 -26.06 -14.15 -13.66
C ALA A 319 -27.07 -13.01 -13.58
N ARG A 320 -27.50 -12.53 -14.75
CA ARG A 320 -28.54 -11.50 -14.91
C ARG A 320 -29.90 -12.00 -14.45
#